data_AF-A0AA47MXK6-F1
#
_entry.id   AF-A0AA47MXK6-F1
#
_cell.length_a   1.000
_cell.length_b   1.000
_cell.length_c   1.000
_cell.angle_alpha   90.00
_cell.angle_beta   90.00
_cell.angle_gamma   90.00
#
_symmetry.space_group_name_H-M   'P 1'
#
loop_
_entity.id
_entity.type
_entity.pdbx_description
1 polymer ?
#
loop_
_entity_poly.entity_id
_entity_poly.type
_entity_poly.pdbx_seq_one_letter_code
_entity_poly.pdbx_strand_id
1 'polypeptide(L)'
;MELSLRCHIRVIDTFGTEPAYNQEEYATLHGYRTNWGYWNLNARQYMTMFPHTPDNSFMGFVSEELNETEKRNIQQNKVNNMAVVYGKEASMWKGKEGFLQILHRYMEVHGTVYYETQRPPEVPAFLFIGFGFPYEGPAPLEAIANGCIFLQPKFQPPHSSLNHEFFRGKPTSRGVSSQHPYAEQYIGRPHVMTVDYNNSLEFDTAIREIMRTKVEPYLPYEYTCEGMLERVHAYIQNQDFCALETPFPLANLSKPVASGASTSPGPLFVPLPNSTALGWAANVTPPPVWPPLSSLRLLVSQEGQSCIEACQSVLLVCEPAHFRFINNKEALRGLEVQCEAVDSETNHVLPAFSVARRECGLQRDPLLFSCAGHSPKYRRLCPCRDLRRGQVALCRECL
;
A
#
# COMPACT_ATOMS: atom_id res chain seq x y z
N MET A 1 -14.76 -3.20 25.19
CA MET A 1 -15.60 -3.41 23.99
C MET A 1 -16.10 -4.85 24.04
N GLU A 2 -17.40 -5.07 23.85
CA GLU A 2 -17.95 -6.42 23.86
C GLU A 2 -17.30 -7.25 22.74
N LEU A 3 -16.77 -8.44 23.07
CA LEU A 3 -15.99 -9.27 22.13
C LEU A 3 -16.78 -9.62 20.86
N SER A 4 -18.12 -9.66 20.95
CA SER A 4 -19.03 -9.97 19.85
C SER A 4 -19.04 -8.92 18.73
N LEU A 5 -18.79 -7.64 19.03
CA LEU A 5 -18.86 -6.56 18.04
C LEU A 5 -17.53 -6.34 17.30
N ARG A 6 -16.43 -6.87 17.84
CA ARG A 6 -15.07 -6.57 17.36
C ARG A 6 -14.86 -6.89 15.89
N CYS A 7 -15.41 -7.99 15.40
CA CYS A 7 -15.26 -8.43 14.02
C CYS A 7 -16.04 -7.59 12.99
N HIS A 8 -17.06 -6.86 13.44
CA HIS A 8 -17.86 -5.98 12.59
C HIS A 8 -17.21 -4.62 12.35
N ILE A 9 -16.21 -4.26 13.16
CA ILE A 9 -15.58 -2.94 13.10
C ILE A 9 -14.75 -2.81 11.82
N ARG A 10 -14.85 -1.65 11.18
CA ARG A 10 -13.92 -1.15 10.17
C ARG A 10 -13.44 0.22 10.63
N VAL A 11 -12.12 0.39 10.75
CA VAL A 11 -11.52 1.58 11.37
C VAL A 11 -10.92 2.45 10.28
N ILE A 12 -11.47 3.64 10.03
CA ILE A 12 -10.84 4.61 9.14
C ILE A 12 -9.55 5.11 9.80
N ASP A 13 -8.42 4.73 9.23
CA ASP A 13 -7.07 5.04 9.71
C ASP A 13 -6.21 5.45 8.52
N THR A 14 -6.13 6.76 8.29
CA THR A 14 -5.55 7.38 7.10
C THR A 14 -4.15 6.84 6.77
N PHE A 15 -3.26 6.72 7.76
CA PHE A 15 -1.86 6.34 7.57
C PHE A 15 -1.60 4.85 7.81
N GLY A 16 -2.60 4.13 8.30
CA GLY A 16 -2.54 2.69 8.54
C GLY A 16 -1.84 2.31 9.84
N THR A 17 -2.07 1.06 10.21
CA THR A 17 -1.58 0.43 11.44
C THR A 17 -0.94 -0.91 11.08
N GLU A 18 0.37 -1.03 11.32
CA GLU A 18 1.12 -2.27 11.08
C GLU A 18 0.91 -3.28 12.24
N PRO A 19 0.91 -4.60 11.97
CA PRO A 19 0.66 -5.63 12.97
C PRO A 19 1.53 -5.54 14.23
N ALA A 20 2.80 -5.16 14.08
CA ALA A 20 3.73 -4.99 15.20
C ALA A 20 3.33 -3.88 16.19
N TYR A 21 2.51 -2.90 15.76
CA TYR A 21 1.96 -1.83 16.62
C TYR A 21 0.52 -2.11 17.06
N ASN A 22 -0.15 -3.09 16.45
CA ASN A 22 -1.53 -3.47 16.74
C ASN A 22 -1.63 -4.49 17.88
N GLN A 23 -0.76 -5.50 17.89
CA GLN A 23 -0.76 -6.54 18.91
C GLN A 23 -0.12 -5.98 20.19
N GLU A 24 -0.92 -5.77 21.23
CA GLU A 24 -0.55 -5.00 22.44
C GLU A 24 0.63 -5.61 23.22
N GLU A 25 0.58 -6.92 23.50
CA GLU A 25 1.61 -7.60 24.28
C GLU A 25 2.95 -7.61 23.53
N TYR A 26 2.92 -7.92 22.24
CA TYR A 26 4.06 -7.92 21.35
C TYR A 26 4.65 -6.52 21.23
N ALA A 27 3.80 -5.53 21.00
CA ALA A 27 4.22 -4.16 20.81
C ALA A 27 4.86 -3.58 22.08
N THR A 28 4.28 -3.87 23.24
CA THR A 28 4.82 -3.49 24.55
C THR A 28 6.17 -4.16 24.82
N LEU A 29 6.25 -5.47 24.58
CA LEU A 29 7.46 -6.26 24.82
C LEU A 29 8.64 -5.83 23.91
N HIS A 30 8.36 -5.49 22.66
CA HIS A 30 9.39 -5.15 21.66
C HIS A 30 9.60 -3.64 21.48
N GLY A 31 8.94 -2.81 22.29
CA GLY A 31 9.15 -1.36 22.29
C GLY A 31 8.52 -0.61 21.11
N TYR A 32 7.51 -1.18 20.45
CA TYR A 32 6.71 -0.50 19.43
C TYR A 32 5.75 0.49 20.10
N ARG A 33 6.27 1.68 20.41
CA ARG A 33 5.53 2.77 21.08
C ARG A 33 4.63 3.51 20.10
N THR A 34 3.36 3.63 20.43
CA THR A 34 2.36 4.36 19.62
C THR A 34 1.31 4.99 20.52
N ASN A 35 0.72 6.10 20.06
CA ASN A 35 -0.42 6.75 20.73
C ASN A 35 -1.77 6.23 20.21
N TRP A 36 -1.76 5.37 19.18
CA TRP A 36 -2.96 5.03 18.39
C TRP A 36 -3.20 3.53 18.23
N GLY A 37 -2.18 2.68 18.43
CA GLY A 37 -2.25 1.23 18.21
C GLY A 37 -2.85 0.44 19.38
N TYR A 38 -2.39 -0.80 19.56
CA TYR A 38 -2.79 -1.72 20.65
C TYR A 38 -4.25 -2.21 20.65
N TRP A 39 -4.98 -2.07 19.54
CA TRP A 39 -6.38 -2.51 19.49
C TRP A 39 -6.56 -4.02 19.30
N ASN A 40 -5.48 -4.76 19.01
CA ASN A 40 -5.50 -6.21 18.83
C ASN A 40 -6.55 -6.67 17.77
N LEU A 41 -6.84 -5.84 16.75
CA LEU A 41 -7.80 -6.15 15.67
C LEU A 41 -7.15 -7.03 14.58
N ASN A 42 -7.94 -7.64 13.70
CA ASN A 42 -7.39 -8.13 12.44
C ASN A 42 -6.90 -6.90 11.65
N ALA A 43 -5.63 -6.88 11.23
CA ALA A 43 -5.03 -5.70 10.60
C ALA A 43 -5.76 -5.24 9.33
N ARG A 44 -6.47 -6.15 8.63
CA ARG A 44 -7.30 -5.80 7.47
C ARG A 44 -8.55 -4.98 7.83
N GLN A 45 -8.92 -4.87 9.11
CA GLN A 45 -10.03 -4.03 9.56
C GLN A 45 -9.70 -2.53 9.53
N TYR A 46 -8.42 -2.15 9.57
CA TYR A 46 -8.01 -0.77 9.35
C TYR A 46 -8.14 -0.41 7.88
N MET A 47 -8.58 0.82 7.61
CA MET A 47 -8.99 1.32 6.32
C MET A 47 -8.22 2.60 5.99
N THR A 48 -7.29 2.48 5.04
CA THR A 48 -6.33 3.53 4.68
C THR A 48 -6.84 4.48 3.61
N MET A 49 -6.30 5.69 3.59
CA MET A 49 -6.65 6.72 2.60
C MET A 49 -6.01 6.46 1.24
N PHE A 50 -4.82 5.86 1.22
CA PHE A 50 -4.09 5.43 0.02
C PHE A 50 -3.61 3.99 0.22
N PRO A 51 -3.37 3.22 -0.85
CA PRO A 51 -2.98 1.80 -0.76
C PRO A 51 -1.49 1.62 -0.37
N HIS A 52 -1.04 2.27 0.70
CA HIS A 52 0.36 2.29 1.14
C HIS A 52 0.69 1.25 2.23
N THR A 53 -0.33 0.63 2.84
CA THR A 53 -0.15 -0.35 3.92
C THR A 53 -0.96 -1.61 3.59
N PRO A 54 -0.39 -2.60 2.89
CA PRO A 54 -1.13 -3.79 2.45
C PRO A 54 -1.52 -4.74 3.59
N ASP A 55 -1.01 -4.53 4.80
CA ASP A 55 -1.53 -5.15 6.03
C ASP A 55 -2.98 -4.70 6.33
N ASN A 56 -3.38 -3.53 5.81
CA ASN A 56 -4.68 -2.91 5.98
C ASN A 56 -5.50 -2.95 4.68
N SER A 57 -6.80 -2.66 4.79
CA SER A 57 -7.64 -2.45 3.61
C SER A 57 -7.49 -1.04 3.06
N PHE A 58 -7.57 -0.88 1.74
CA PHE A 58 -7.56 0.43 1.10
C PHE A 58 -8.99 0.94 0.96
N MET A 59 -9.36 2.00 1.69
CA MET A 59 -10.70 2.59 1.59
C MET A 59 -10.75 3.63 0.48
N GLY A 60 -9.77 4.54 0.45
CA GLY A 60 -9.72 5.61 -0.53
C GLY A 60 -10.87 6.60 -0.39
N PHE A 61 -11.10 7.33 -1.48
CA PHE A 61 -12.11 8.37 -1.61
C PHE A 61 -12.42 8.57 -3.10
N VAL A 62 -13.45 9.38 -3.39
CA VAL A 62 -13.72 9.86 -4.75
C VAL A 62 -13.02 11.21 -4.91
N SER A 63 -12.21 11.34 -5.97
CA SER A 63 -11.68 12.62 -6.42
C SER A 63 -12.60 13.22 -7.49
N GLU A 64 -12.41 14.49 -7.82
CA GLU A 64 -13.17 15.15 -8.88
C GLU A 64 -13.11 14.39 -10.21
N GLU A 65 -14.28 14.05 -10.75
CA GLU A 65 -14.45 13.38 -12.03
C GLU A 65 -14.95 14.36 -13.09
N LEU A 66 -14.18 14.46 -14.16
CA LEU A 66 -14.52 15.32 -15.29
C LEU A 66 -15.15 14.50 -16.41
N ASN A 67 -16.23 15.03 -16.97
CA ASN A 67 -16.81 14.51 -18.20
C ASN A 67 -15.96 14.89 -19.43
N GLU A 68 -16.24 14.27 -20.58
CA GLU A 68 -15.46 14.50 -21.81
C GLU A 68 -15.51 15.94 -22.33
N THR A 69 -16.58 16.68 -22.07
CA THR A 69 -16.70 18.10 -22.44
C THR A 69 -15.81 18.95 -21.54
N GLU A 70 -15.82 18.70 -20.23
CA GLU A 70 -14.97 19.39 -19.25
C GLU A 70 -13.48 19.14 -19.53
N LYS A 71 -13.09 17.88 -19.80
CA LYS A 71 -11.70 17.55 -20.17
C LYS A 71 -11.24 18.33 -21.39
N ARG A 72 -12.06 18.39 -22.45
CA ARG A 72 -11.75 19.17 -23.66
C ARG A 72 -11.67 20.66 -23.38
N ASN A 73 -12.58 21.19 -22.57
CA ASN A 73 -12.57 22.60 -22.17
C ASN A 73 -11.29 22.96 -21.41
N ILE A 74 -10.86 22.11 -20.46
CA ILE A 74 -9.59 22.30 -19.74
C ILE A 74 -8.41 22.26 -20.70
N GLN A 75 -8.36 21.27 -21.60
CA GLN A 75 -7.27 21.15 -22.58
C GLN A 75 -7.17 22.38 -23.50
N GLN A 76 -8.31 22.95 -23.92
CA GLN A 76 -8.35 24.13 -24.80
C GLN A 76 -8.01 25.44 -24.09
N ASN A 77 -8.38 25.57 -22.81
CA ASN A 77 -8.24 26.81 -22.05
C ASN A 77 -7.09 26.79 -21.03
N LYS A 78 -6.19 25.80 -21.11
CA LYS A 78 -5.09 25.63 -20.15
C LYS A 78 -4.10 26.80 -20.17
N VAL A 79 -3.82 27.37 -18.99
CA VAL A 79 -2.89 28.50 -18.84
C VAL A 79 -1.48 28.01 -18.54
N ASN A 80 -0.63 27.91 -19.57
CA ASN A 80 0.67 27.22 -19.50
C ASN A 80 1.76 27.88 -18.64
N ASN A 81 1.55 29.11 -18.15
CA ASN A 81 2.50 29.88 -17.36
C ASN A 81 1.99 30.16 -15.93
N MET A 82 1.16 29.28 -15.38
CA MET A 82 0.59 29.43 -14.04
C MET A 82 0.87 28.20 -13.15
N ALA A 83 1.42 28.47 -11.96
CA ALA A 83 1.56 27.51 -10.88
C ALA A 83 0.64 27.85 -9.71
N VAL A 84 0.05 26.82 -9.09
CA VAL A 84 -0.67 26.92 -7.82
C VAL A 84 0.05 26.12 -6.76
N VAL A 85 0.33 26.75 -5.63
CA VAL A 85 1.01 26.16 -4.49
C VAL A 85 0.05 25.34 -3.63
N TYR A 86 0.47 24.11 -3.33
CA TYR A 86 -0.16 23.26 -2.33
C TYR A 86 0.36 23.59 -0.93
N GLY A 87 -0.28 24.56 -0.29
CA GLY A 87 0.04 24.96 1.08
C GLY A 87 -0.94 26.02 1.58
N LYS A 88 -1.91 25.61 2.39
CA LYS A 88 -3.02 26.48 2.82
C LYS A 88 -2.70 27.32 4.07
N GLU A 89 -1.60 27.03 4.76
CA GLU A 89 -1.16 27.79 5.93
C GLU A 89 0.16 28.50 5.66
N ALA A 90 0.31 29.73 6.15
CA ALA A 90 1.51 30.53 5.97
C ALA A 90 2.79 29.84 6.49
N SER A 91 2.68 29.02 7.52
CA SER A 91 3.77 28.21 8.08
C SER A 91 4.41 27.27 7.04
N MET A 92 3.63 26.76 6.09
CA MET A 92 4.09 25.83 5.05
C MET A 92 4.99 26.50 4.01
N TRP A 93 4.91 27.83 3.89
CA TRP A 93 5.68 28.65 2.94
C TRP A 93 7.06 29.05 3.48
N LYS A 94 7.32 28.84 4.77
CA LYS A 94 8.58 29.23 5.42
C LYS A 94 9.77 28.46 4.82
N GLY A 95 10.82 29.17 4.42
CA GLY A 95 12.05 28.56 3.90
C GLY A 95 11.92 28.05 2.45
N LYS A 96 10.91 28.51 1.71
CA LYS A 96 10.62 28.11 0.32
C LYS A 96 11.04 29.16 -0.71
N GLU A 97 11.68 30.25 -0.26
CA GLU A 97 12.01 31.42 -1.07
C GLU A 97 12.93 31.08 -2.25
N GLY A 98 13.93 30.21 -2.02
CA GLY A 98 14.94 29.87 -3.01
C GLY A 98 14.37 29.24 -4.29
N PHE A 99 13.53 28.21 -4.16
CA PHE A 99 12.93 27.59 -5.35
C PHE A 99 11.75 28.40 -5.89
N LEU A 100 11.04 29.17 -5.06
CA LEU A 100 10.02 30.11 -5.53
C LEU A 100 10.63 31.18 -6.46
N GLN A 101 11.84 31.67 -6.16
CA GLN A 101 12.58 32.57 -7.05
C GLN A 101 12.96 31.92 -8.39
N ILE A 102 13.18 30.60 -8.43
CA ILE A 102 13.42 29.88 -9.69
C ILE A 102 12.10 29.75 -10.45
N LEU A 103 11.05 29.30 -9.77
CA LEU A 103 9.72 29.10 -10.35
C LEU A 103 9.15 30.38 -10.99
N HIS A 104 9.31 31.51 -10.30
CA HIS A 104 8.81 32.82 -10.74
C HIS A 104 9.45 33.32 -12.04
N ARG A 105 10.60 32.76 -12.46
CA ARG A 105 11.22 33.09 -13.76
C ARG A 105 10.46 32.51 -14.94
N TYR A 106 9.64 31.49 -14.72
CA TYR A 106 8.95 30.74 -15.77
C TYR A 106 7.43 30.88 -15.73
N MET A 107 6.85 31.15 -14.56
CA MET A 107 5.41 31.15 -14.35
C MET A 107 4.97 32.05 -13.19
N GLU A 108 3.73 32.53 -13.26
CA GLU A 108 3.05 33.21 -12.16
C GLU A 108 2.76 32.21 -11.05
N VAL A 109 3.03 32.60 -9.80
CA VAL A 109 2.87 31.73 -8.63
C VAL A 109 1.66 32.19 -7.82
N HIS A 110 0.68 31.32 -7.72
CA HIS A 110 -0.56 31.52 -6.99
C HIS A 110 -0.60 30.66 -5.74
N GLY A 111 -1.34 31.09 -4.73
CA GLY A 111 -1.56 30.34 -3.50
C GLY A 111 -2.97 30.55 -2.97
N THR A 112 -3.53 29.51 -2.36
CA THR A 112 -4.84 29.56 -1.69
C THR A 112 -4.66 29.54 -0.17
N VAL A 113 -3.81 30.47 0.31
CA VAL A 113 -3.49 30.59 1.74
C VAL A 113 -4.67 31.19 2.47
N TYR A 114 -5.03 30.61 3.61
CA TYR A 114 -6.14 31.07 4.43
C TYR A 114 -5.88 32.48 4.96
N TYR A 115 -6.48 33.49 4.33
CA TYR A 115 -6.48 34.86 4.85
C TYR A 115 -7.78 35.65 4.59
N GLU A 116 -8.68 35.22 3.68
CA GLU A 116 -9.92 35.96 3.37
C GLU A 116 -11.11 35.05 2.99
N THR A 117 -12.33 35.54 3.23
CA THR A 117 -13.64 34.88 3.08
C THR A 117 -14.12 34.68 1.64
N GLN A 118 -13.27 34.93 0.64
CA GLN A 118 -13.63 34.78 -0.77
C GLN A 118 -13.10 33.45 -1.32
N ARG A 119 -13.98 32.70 -1.99
CA ARG A 119 -13.60 31.48 -2.71
C ARG A 119 -12.61 31.90 -3.81
N PRO A 120 -11.37 31.40 -3.82
CA PRO A 120 -10.43 31.72 -4.89
C PRO A 120 -11.03 31.28 -6.24
N PRO A 121 -10.78 32.02 -7.33
CA PRO A 121 -11.25 31.63 -8.65
C PRO A 121 -10.71 30.24 -9.01
N GLU A 122 -11.57 29.39 -9.60
CA GLU A 122 -11.19 28.10 -10.18
C GLU A 122 -10.34 28.41 -11.43
N VAL A 123 -9.01 28.38 -11.27
CA VAL A 123 -8.11 28.64 -12.40
C VAL A 123 -7.54 27.31 -12.89
N PRO A 124 -7.62 27.00 -14.19
CA PRO A 124 -7.01 25.80 -14.77
C PRO A 124 -5.49 25.99 -14.82
N ALA A 125 -4.87 25.81 -13.66
CA ALA A 125 -3.44 25.92 -13.47
C ALA A 125 -2.71 24.88 -14.33
N PHE A 126 -1.49 25.21 -14.76
CA PHE A 126 -0.67 24.27 -15.50
C PHE A 126 0.16 23.38 -14.57
N LEU A 127 0.64 23.95 -13.47
CA LEU A 127 1.45 23.28 -12.47
C LEU A 127 0.81 23.38 -11.07
N PHE A 128 0.76 22.25 -10.36
CA PHE A 128 0.45 22.19 -8.94
C PHE A 128 1.73 21.83 -8.19
N ILE A 129 2.17 22.68 -7.25
CA ILE A 129 3.47 22.50 -6.58
C ILE A 129 3.32 22.18 -5.10
N GLY A 130 3.80 21.00 -4.72
CA GLY A 130 3.92 20.53 -3.35
C GLY A 130 5.11 21.13 -2.62
N PHE A 131 4.93 21.52 -1.35
CA PHE A 131 6.00 22.08 -0.50
C PHE A 131 6.61 21.08 0.49
N GLY A 132 6.15 19.83 0.47
CA GLY A 132 6.55 18.76 1.36
C GLY A 132 5.60 18.51 2.53
N PHE A 133 4.59 19.36 2.70
CA PHE A 133 3.50 19.20 3.64
C PHE A 133 2.24 19.88 3.10
N PRO A 134 1.03 19.33 3.32
CA PRO A 134 0.72 18.09 4.03
C PRO A 134 1.10 16.82 3.24
N TYR A 135 1.30 15.72 3.95
CA TYR A 135 1.60 14.40 3.40
C TYR A 135 0.32 13.71 2.92
N GLU A 136 0.38 13.05 1.75
CA GLU A 136 -0.65 12.11 1.29
C GLU A 136 -2.08 12.69 1.44
N GLY A 137 -2.27 13.93 0.97
CA GLY A 137 -3.59 14.56 0.92
C GLY A 137 -4.28 14.36 -0.44
N PRO A 138 -5.58 14.65 -0.56
CA PRO A 138 -6.34 14.44 -1.80
C PRO A 138 -6.03 15.46 -2.90
N ALA A 139 -5.62 16.68 -2.55
CA ALA A 139 -5.50 17.79 -3.50
C ALA A 139 -4.58 17.53 -4.71
N PRO A 140 -3.45 16.80 -4.60
CA PRO A 140 -2.68 16.41 -5.78
C PRO A 140 -3.47 15.56 -6.79
N LEU A 141 -4.36 14.67 -6.35
CA LEU A 141 -5.20 13.90 -7.27
C LEU A 141 -6.24 14.78 -7.97
N GLU A 142 -6.85 15.72 -7.25
CA GLU A 142 -7.78 16.72 -7.84
C GLU A 142 -7.06 17.57 -8.91
N ALA A 143 -5.83 18.01 -8.62
CA ALA A 143 -5.04 18.77 -9.56
C ALA A 143 -4.70 17.97 -10.83
N ILE A 144 -4.29 16.71 -10.68
CA ILE A 144 -3.98 15.82 -11.82
C ILE A 144 -5.25 15.49 -12.62
N ALA A 145 -6.39 15.30 -11.95
CA ALA A 145 -7.70 15.11 -12.58
C ALA A 145 -8.08 16.33 -13.43
N ASN A 146 -7.73 17.55 -12.99
CA ASN A 146 -7.88 18.79 -13.75
C ASN A 146 -6.72 19.07 -14.75
N GLY A 147 -5.89 18.07 -15.03
CA GLY A 147 -4.82 18.16 -16.03
C GLY A 147 -3.61 18.99 -15.59
N CYS A 148 -3.40 19.25 -14.30
CA CYS A 148 -2.15 19.83 -13.80
C CYS A 148 -1.03 18.79 -13.83
N ILE A 149 0.21 19.25 -13.99
CA ILE A 149 1.39 18.47 -13.57
C ILE A 149 1.57 18.71 -12.07
N PHE A 150 1.76 17.67 -11.27
CA PHE A 150 2.09 17.76 -9.86
C PHE A 150 3.61 17.65 -9.65
N LEU A 151 4.24 18.74 -9.22
CA LEU A 151 5.64 18.77 -8.82
C LEU A 151 5.72 18.62 -7.30
N GLN A 152 6.49 17.64 -6.81
CA GLN A 152 6.61 17.36 -5.39
C GLN A 152 8.06 17.13 -4.96
N PRO A 153 8.39 17.41 -3.68
CA PRO A 153 9.72 17.14 -3.18
C PRO A 153 9.96 15.65 -2.96
N LYS A 154 11.17 15.22 -3.28
CA LYS A 154 11.77 13.96 -2.84
C LYS A 154 12.27 14.11 -1.41
N PHE A 155 12.11 13.07 -0.59
CA PHE A 155 12.66 12.99 0.75
C PHE A 155 13.79 11.97 0.81
N GLN A 156 14.99 12.44 1.14
CA GLN A 156 16.16 11.60 1.31
C GLN A 156 16.92 12.03 2.57
N PRO A 157 16.89 11.23 3.66
CA PRO A 157 16.19 9.94 3.79
C PRO A 157 14.65 10.08 3.77
N PRO A 158 13.89 8.99 3.50
CA PRO A 158 12.44 8.98 3.65
C PRO A 158 11.99 9.40 5.06
N HIS A 159 10.89 10.14 5.17
CA HIS A 159 10.36 10.56 6.45
C HIS A 159 9.55 9.42 7.08
N SER A 160 9.73 9.17 8.38
CA SER A 160 9.02 8.12 9.11
C SER A 160 8.83 8.50 10.58
N SER A 161 8.19 7.63 11.35
CA SER A 161 8.02 7.78 12.79
C SER A 161 9.34 7.86 13.58
N LEU A 162 10.45 7.42 12.97
CA LEU A 162 11.78 7.42 13.58
C LEU A 162 12.53 8.75 13.43
N ASN A 163 12.25 9.53 12.38
CA ASN A 163 13.06 10.71 12.03
C ASN A 163 12.26 12.00 11.80
N HIS A 164 10.93 11.96 11.82
CA HIS A 164 10.10 13.13 11.49
C HIS A 164 8.97 13.33 12.50
N GLU A 165 8.82 14.56 13.01
CA GLU A 165 7.90 14.90 14.11
C GLU A 165 6.44 14.55 13.80
N PHE A 166 5.95 14.89 12.61
CA PHE A 166 4.58 14.57 12.18
C PHE A 166 4.24 13.08 12.28
N PHE A 167 5.20 12.19 12.01
CA PHE A 167 4.97 10.74 12.04
C PHE A 167 5.23 10.12 13.41
N ARG A 168 5.75 10.89 14.38
CA ARG A 168 6.08 10.39 15.71
C ARG A 168 4.83 9.82 16.39
N GLY A 169 4.96 8.60 16.91
CA GLY A 169 3.90 7.91 17.64
C GLY A 169 2.78 7.35 16.76
N LYS A 170 2.84 7.48 15.43
CA LYS A 170 1.93 6.77 14.51
C LYS A 170 2.23 5.26 14.53
N PRO A 171 1.23 4.38 14.39
CA PRO A 171 1.36 2.93 14.55
C PRO A 171 1.93 2.23 13.29
N THR A 172 2.98 2.79 12.70
CA THR A 172 3.61 2.27 11.47
C THR A 172 5.09 2.67 11.42
N SER A 173 5.90 1.78 10.84
CA SER A 173 7.32 2.02 10.54
C SER A 173 7.56 2.52 9.12
N ARG A 174 6.51 2.63 8.30
CA ARG A 174 6.58 3.06 6.90
C ARG A 174 7.30 4.39 6.73
N GLY A 175 8.25 4.42 5.80
CA GLY A 175 8.90 5.64 5.34
C GLY A 175 8.23 6.20 4.09
N VAL A 176 8.00 7.51 4.03
CA VAL A 176 7.50 8.23 2.85
C VAL A 176 8.68 8.83 2.07
N SER A 177 8.84 8.42 0.81
CA SER A 177 9.93 8.86 -0.09
C SER A 177 9.71 10.22 -0.74
N SER A 178 8.47 10.72 -0.71
CA SER A 178 8.05 11.99 -1.30
C SER A 178 6.80 12.50 -0.58
N GLN A 179 6.36 13.72 -0.91
CA GLN A 179 5.15 14.30 -0.29
C GLN A 179 3.91 13.43 -0.50
N HIS A 180 3.81 12.78 -1.66
CA HIS A 180 2.69 11.93 -2.03
C HIS A 180 3.18 10.65 -2.75
N PRO A 181 3.65 9.63 -2.00
CA PRO A 181 4.22 8.41 -2.57
C PRO A 181 3.29 7.66 -3.53
N TYR A 182 1.97 7.68 -3.30
CA TYR A 182 1.02 7.09 -4.25
C TYR A 182 1.11 7.75 -5.63
N ALA A 183 1.23 9.09 -5.68
CA ALA A 183 1.28 9.84 -6.93
C ALA A 183 2.64 9.59 -7.62
N GLU A 184 3.72 9.47 -6.85
CA GLU A 184 5.03 9.08 -7.36
C GLU A 184 5.01 7.70 -8.01
N GLN A 185 4.44 6.70 -7.32
CA GLN A 185 4.56 5.29 -7.70
C GLN A 185 3.53 4.84 -8.73
N TYR A 186 2.27 5.27 -8.60
CA TYR A 186 1.15 4.74 -9.38
C TYR A 186 0.68 5.66 -10.51
N ILE A 187 1.05 6.94 -10.47
CA ILE A 187 0.78 7.89 -11.55
C ILE A 187 2.08 8.20 -12.30
N GLY A 188 3.08 8.73 -11.59
CA GLY A 188 4.39 9.02 -12.15
C GLY A 188 4.38 10.04 -13.29
N ARG A 189 5.48 10.09 -14.05
CA ARG A 189 5.62 10.99 -15.20
C ARG A 189 4.66 10.58 -16.33
N PRO A 190 4.11 11.55 -17.10
CA PRO A 190 4.40 12.98 -17.07
C PRO A 190 3.60 13.79 -16.04
N HIS A 191 2.56 13.21 -15.43
CA HIS A 191 1.65 13.92 -14.53
C HIS A 191 2.27 14.25 -13.17
N VAL A 192 3.25 13.47 -12.71
CA VAL A 192 3.90 13.65 -11.42
C VAL A 192 5.41 13.70 -11.60
N MET A 193 6.03 14.74 -11.06
CA MET A 193 7.48 14.91 -11.05
C MET A 193 7.95 15.03 -9.61
N THR A 194 8.76 14.06 -9.18
CA THR A 194 9.39 14.04 -7.85
C THR A 194 10.83 14.51 -7.98
N VAL A 195 11.21 15.57 -7.26
CA VAL A 195 12.50 16.27 -7.44
C VAL A 195 13.11 16.61 -6.08
N ASP A 196 14.44 16.56 -5.95
CA ASP A 196 15.11 17.12 -4.78
C ASP A 196 15.09 18.66 -4.83
N TYR A 197 14.29 19.28 -3.96
CA TYR A 197 14.16 20.74 -3.90
C TYR A 197 15.41 21.44 -3.37
N ASN A 198 16.31 20.72 -2.70
CA ASN A 198 17.60 21.28 -2.28
C ASN A 198 18.60 21.39 -3.44
N ASN A 199 18.34 20.69 -4.54
CA ASN A 199 19.16 20.72 -5.74
C ASN A 199 18.57 21.71 -6.76
N SER A 200 19.01 22.98 -6.70
CA SER A 200 18.49 24.04 -7.57
C SER A 200 18.63 23.76 -9.06
N LEU A 201 19.68 23.02 -9.47
CA LEU A 201 19.88 22.65 -10.88
C LEU A 201 18.85 21.62 -11.34
N GLU A 202 18.59 20.61 -10.51
CA GLU A 202 17.56 19.59 -10.77
C GLU A 202 16.18 20.23 -10.82
N PHE A 203 15.88 21.12 -9.87
CA PHE A 203 14.63 21.88 -9.84
C PHE A 203 14.44 22.75 -11.09
N ASP A 204 15.43 23.57 -11.47
CA ASP A 204 15.35 24.40 -12.70
C ASP A 204 15.16 23.53 -13.95
N THR A 205 15.86 22.41 -14.03
CA THR A 205 15.74 21.45 -15.14
C THR A 205 14.34 20.85 -15.20
N ALA A 206 13.77 20.46 -14.06
CA ALA A 206 12.41 19.94 -13.97
C ALA A 206 11.38 20.98 -14.42
N ILE A 207 11.51 22.26 -14.02
CA ILE A 207 10.61 23.31 -14.49
C ILE A 207 10.71 23.49 -16.01
N ARG A 208 11.92 23.49 -16.60
CA ARG A 208 12.09 23.57 -18.06
C ARG A 208 11.49 22.37 -18.79
N GLU A 209 11.50 21.19 -18.18
CA GLU A 209 10.83 20.01 -18.71
C GLU A 209 9.30 20.18 -18.63
N ILE A 210 8.78 20.58 -17.47
CA ILE A 210 7.36 20.89 -17.24
C ILE A 210 6.82 21.83 -18.31
N MET A 211 7.51 22.94 -18.59
CA MET A 211 7.08 23.93 -19.59
C MET A 211 6.95 23.37 -21.02
N ARG A 212 7.58 22.23 -21.33
CA ARG A 212 7.50 21.57 -22.64
C ARG A 212 6.53 20.38 -22.65
N THR A 213 6.09 19.95 -21.48
CA THR A 213 5.27 18.75 -21.31
C THR A 213 3.79 19.08 -21.50
N LYS A 214 3.10 18.26 -22.30
CA LYS A 214 1.65 18.30 -22.41
C LYS A 214 1.07 17.10 -21.66
N VAL A 215 0.11 17.36 -20.79
CA VAL A 215 -0.63 16.33 -20.06
C VAL A 215 -2.12 16.51 -20.27
N GLU A 216 -2.83 15.39 -20.27
CA GLU A 216 -4.29 15.35 -20.27
C GLU A 216 -4.80 15.14 -18.84
N PRO A 217 -6.01 15.64 -18.50
CA PRO A 217 -6.77 15.23 -17.33
C PRO A 217 -6.69 13.72 -17.07
N TYR A 218 -6.26 13.33 -15.88
CA TYR A 218 -6.09 11.93 -15.53
C TYR A 218 -6.55 11.63 -14.11
N LEU A 219 -7.33 10.57 -13.96
CA LEU A 219 -7.77 10.08 -12.66
C LEU A 219 -7.65 8.54 -12.65
N PRO A 220 -6.90 7.94 -11.71
CA PRO A 220 -6.89 6.48 -11.57
C PRO A 220 -8.29 5.95 -11.23
N TYR A 221 -8.66 4.81 -11.83
CA TYR A 221 -10.00 4.23 -11.70
C TYR A 221 -10.44 4.04 -10.23
N GLU A 222 -9.54 3.60 -9.35
CA GLU A 222 -9.84 3.41 -7.93
C GLU A 222 -10.24 4.67 -7.14
N TYR A 223 -10.08 5.87 -7.72
CA TYR A 223 -10.54 7.15 -7.17
C TYR A 223 -11.74 7.74 -7.92
N THR A 224 -12.36 7.02 -8.85
CA THR A 224 -13.67 7.36 -9.42
C THR A 224 -14.80 6.90 -8.50
N CYS A 225 -16.01 7.43 -8.67
CA CYS A 225 -17.23 6.98 -8.04
C CYS A 225 -17.43 5.47 -8.28
N GLU A 226 -17.29 5.02 -9.52
CA GLU A 226 -17.46 3.61 -9.88
C GLU A 226 -16.41 2.73 -9.22
N GLY A 227 -15.13 3.12 -9.25
CA GLY A 227 -14.06 2.35 -8.66
C GLY A 227 -14.16 2.29 -7.13
N MET A 228 -14.58 3.36 -6.46
CA MET A 228 -14.85 3.32 -5.03
C MET A 228 -16.05 2.43 -4.70
N LEU A 229 -17.13 2.51 -5.47
CA LEU A 229 -18.31 1.65 -5.28
C LEU A 229 -17.97 0.16 -5.51
N GLU A 230 -17.22 -0.18 -6.55
CA GLU A 230 -16.74 -1.55 -6.82
C GLU A 230 -15.97 -2.10 -5.61
N ARG A 231 -15.03 -1.31 -5.08
CA ARG A 231 -14.19 -1.68 -3.93
C ARG A 231 -14.99 -1.85 -2.65
N VAL A 232 -15.80 -0.86 -2.30
CA VAL A 232 -16.61 -0.88 -1.06
C VAL A 232 -17.65 -2.00 -1.12
N HIS A 233 -18.29 -2.20 -2.28
CA HIS A 233 -19.22 -3.30 -2.48
C HIS A 233 -18.55 -4.66 -2.27
N ALA A 234 -17.36 -4.87 -2.86
CA ALA A 234 -16.61 -6.10 -2.68
C ALA A 234 -16.25 -6.37 -1.21
N TYR A 235 -15.85 -5.34 -0.45
CA TYR A 235 -15.60 -5.47 0.99
C TYR A 235 -16.86 -5.85 1.77
N ILE A 236 -18.00 -5.21 1.48
CA ILE A 236 -19.28 -5.51 2.16
C ILE A 236 -19.72 -6.95 1.90
N GLN A 237 -19.59 -7.43 0.67
CA GLN A 237 -20.06 -8.77 0.30
C GLN A 237 -19.13 -9.88 0.79
N ASN A 238 -17.81 -9.66 0.78
CA ASN A 238 -16.85 -10.76 0.89
C ASN A 238 -15.89 -10.67 2.10
N GLN A 239 -15.63 -9.48 2.63
CA GLN A 239 -14.66 -9.31 3.71
C GLN A 239 -15.33 -9.57 5.07
N ASP A 240 -15.37 -10.84 5.47
CA ASP A 240 -15.92 -11.28 6.75
C ASP A 240 -14.81 -11.60 7.77
N PHE A 241 -14.90 -11.02 8.97
CA PHE A 241 -14.01 -11.30 10.10
C PHE A 241 -14.76 -11.96 11.29
N CYS A 242 -16.06 -12.18 11.16
CA CYS A 242 -16.94 -12.76 12.17
C CYS A 242 -17.13 -14.26 11.98
N ALA A 243 -16.93 -14.77 10.76
CA ALA A 243 -16.87 -16.19 10.51
C ALA A 243 -15.80 -16.86 11.39
N LEU A 244 -16.15 -18.02 11.94
CA LEU A 244 -15.19 -18.85 12.66
C LEU A 244 -14.09 -19.29 11.68
N GLU A 245 -12.86 -18.87 11.92
CA GLU A 245 -11.73 -19.31 11.13
C GLU A 245 -11.56 -20.83 11.33
N THR A 246 -11.78 -21.60 10.27
CA THR A 246 -11.48 -23.03 10.28
C THR A 246 -9.97 -23.21 10.41
N PRO A 247 -9.50 -24.01 11.40
CA PRO A 247 -8.09 -24.31 11.52
C PRO A 247 -7.57 -24.94 10.23
N PHE A 248 -6.51 -24.33 9.68
CA PHE A 248 -5.68 -24.96 8.65
C PHE A 248 -4.55 -25.66 9.41
N PRO A 249 -4.36 -26.99 9.30
CA PRO A 249 -4.60 -27.85 8.16
C PRO A 249 -5.99 -28.52 8.18
N LEU A 250 -6.59 -28.69 6.99
CA LEU A 250 -7.81 -29.47 6.82
C LEU A 250 -7.67 -30.78 7.63
N ALA A 251 -8.53 -30.97 8.63
CA ALA A 251 -8.47 -32.08 9.59
C ALA A 251 -8.51 -33.49 8.95
N ASN A 252 -8.61 -33.59 7.63
CA ASN A 252 -8.59 -34.83 6.85
C ASN A 252 -7.25 -35.14 6.14
N LEU A 253 -6.20 -34.34 6.31
CA LEU A 253 -4.85 -34.65 5.78
C LEU A 253 -3.98 -35.50 6.73
N SER A 254 -4.56 -36.04 7.80
CA SER A 254 -3.87 -36.95 8.73
C SER A 254 -4.58 -38.30 8.84
N LYS A 255 -4.55 -39.09 7.75
CA LYS A 255 -4.52 -40.56 7.76
C LYS A 255 -4.17 -41.07 6.35
N PRO A 256 -3.19 -41.97 6.16
CA PRO A 256 -3.15 -42.79 4.97
C PRO A 256 -4.32 -43.77 5.06
N VAL A 257 -5.45 -43.43 4.44
CA VAL A 257 -6.58 -44.34 4.30
C VAL A 257 -6.21 -45.34 3.20
N ALA A 258 -5.72 -46.50 3.63
CA ALA A 258 -5.94 -47.72 2.88
C ALA A 258 -7.46 -47.88 2.65
N SER A 259 -7.81 -48.37 1.45
CA SER A 259 -9.16 -48.64 0.92
C SER A 259 -9.99 -47.46 0.40
N GLY A 260 -9.82 -47.20 -0.91
CA GLY A 260 -10.92 -47.08 -1.87
C GLY A 260 -11.96 -45.97 -1.71
N ALA A 261 -11.64 -44.75 -2.15
CA ALA A 261 -12.49 -43.86 -2.98
C ALA A 261 -11.90 -42.43 -3.05
N SER A 262 -11.50 -42.02 -4.26
CA SER A 262 -11.12 -40.65 -4.71
C SER A 262 -10.27 -39.77 -3.78
N THR A 263 -8.99 -40.09 -3.72
CA THR A 263 -7.87 -39.26 -3.23
C THR A 263 -7.34 -38.33 -4.33
N SER A 264 -7.11 -37.05 -4.06
CA SER A 264 -6.14 -36.24 -4.83
C SER A 264 -4.84 -36.14 -4.01
N PRO A 265 -3.78 -36.93 -4.33
CA PRO A 265 -2.52 -36.97 -3.58
C PRO A 265 -1.47 -36.00 -4.16
N GLY A 266 -1.86 -34.79 -4.53
CA GLY A 266 -0.98 -33.79 -5.12
C GLY A 266 -0.41 -32.81 -4.10
N PRO A 267 0.71 -32.10 -4.41
CA PRO A 267 1.20 -31.01 -3.57
C PRO A 267 0.20 -29.85 -3.54
N LEU A 268 0.05 -29.17 -2.39
CA LEU A 268 -0.81 -27.99 -2.24
C LEU A 268 -0.32 -26.79 -3.05
N PHE A 269 1.00 -26.67 -3.21
CA PHE A 269 1.65 -25.59 -3.92
C PHE A 269 2.33 -26.11 -5.18
N VAL A 270 2.06 -25.48 -6.31
CA VAL A 270 2.63 -25.86 -7.62
C VAL A 270 3.30 -24.67 -8.30
N PRO A 271 4.41 -24.86 -9.03
CA PRO A 271 5.04 -23.78 -9.79
C PRO A 271 4.08 -23.16 -10.79
N LEU A 272 4.09 -21.83 -10.88
CA LEU A 272 3.32 -21.10 -11.88
C LEU A 272 4.10 -20.95 -13.18
N PRO A 273 3.45 -21.05 -14.35
CA PRO A 273 4.12 -20.84 -15.64
C PRO A 273 4.78 -19.47 -15.71
N ASN A 274 6.03 -19.43 -16.22
CA ASN A 274 6.81 -18.20 -16.43
C ASN A 274 7.00 -17.34 -15.17
N SER A 275 6.99 -17.94 -13.99
CA SER A 275 7.20 -17.25 -12.71
C SER A 275 8.01 -18.09 -11.75
N THR A 276 8.72 -17.43 -10.84
CA THR A 276 9.35 -18.08 -9.67
C THR A 276 8.36 -18.30 -8.53
N ALA A 277 7.12 -17.81 -8.67
CA ALA A 277 6.07 -17.98 -7.68
C ALA A 277 5.44 -19.36 -7.73
N LEU A 278 5.00 -19.82 -6.55
CA LEU A 278 4.10 -20.96 -6.44
C LEU A 278 2.65 -20.48 -6.35
N GLY A 279 1.74 -21.24 -6.94
CA GLY A 279 0.29 -21.03 -6.83
C GLY A 279 -0.37 -22.17 -6.07
N TRP A 280 -1.63 -21.96 -5.68
CA TRP A 280 -2.46 -23.03 -5.15
C TRP A 280 -2.78 -24.06 -6.24
N ALA A 281 -2.65 -25.35 -5.92
CA ALA A 281 -2.87 -26.42 -6.88
C ALA A 281 -4.34 -26.47 -7.34
N ALA A 282 -4.57 -26.43 -8.65
CA ALA A 282 -5.92 -26.39 -9.24
C ALA A 282 -6.74 -27.67 -8.98
N ASN A 283 -6.08 -28.79 -8.68
CA ASN A 283 -6.71 -30.07 -8.34
C ASN A 283 -7.05 -30.22 -6.84
N VAL A 284 -6.72 -29.21 -6.02
CA VAL A 284 -7.03 -29.16 -4.59
C VAL A 284 -8.09 -28.10 -4.37
N THR A 285 -9.30 -28.51 -3.97
CA THR A 285 -10.38 -27.59 -3.65
C THR A 285 -9.98 -26.69 -2.46
N PRO A 286 -9.89 -25.36 -2.64
CA PRO A 286 -9.57 -24.45 -1.55
C PRO A 286 -10.77 -24.29 -0.59
N PRO A 287 -10.53 -24.01 0.71
CA PRO A 287 -11.60 -23.55 1.60
C PRO A 287 -12.23 -22.25 1.09
N PRO A 288 -13.51 -21.98 1.41
CA PRO A 288 -14.14 -20.71 1.07
C PRO A 288 -13.46 -19.57 1.83
N VAL A 289 -12.72 -18.73 1.11
CA VAL A 289 -12.05 -17.54 1.66
C VAL A 289 -12.00 -16.42 0.65
N TRP A 290 -11.89 -15.20 1.17
CA TRP A 290 -11.70 -14.01 0.37
C TRP A 290 -10.50 -13.18 0.85
N PRO A 291 -9.57 -12.78 -0.05
CA PRO A 291 -9.47 -13.17 -1.46
C PRO A 291 -9.31 -14.68 -1.70
N PRO A 292 -9.76 -15.22 -2.85
CA PRO A 292 -9.68 -16.65 -3.13
C PRO A 292 -8.22 -17.12 -3.21
N LEU A 293 -7.95 -18.35 -2.76
CA LEU A 293 -6.61 -18.95 -2.78
C LEU A 293 -6.04 -19.14 -4.19
N SER A 294 -6.88 -19.16 -5.22
CA SER A 294 -6.44 -19.14 -6.62
C SER A 294 -5.61 -17.89 -6.97
N SER A 295 -5.80 -16.78 -6.26
CA SER A 295 -5.02 -15.54 -6.43
C SER A 295 -3.65 -15.59 -5.76
N LEU A 296 -3.38 -16.59 -4.89
CA LEU A 296 -2.10 -16.71 -4.19
C LEU A 296 -0.93 -16.88 -5.17
N ARG A 297 0.10 -16.06 -4.97
CA ARG A 297 1.42 -16.10 -5.59
C ARG A 297 2.45 -16.12 -4.47
N LEU A 298 2.84 -17.31 -4.02
CA LEU A 298 3.79 -17.47 -2.93
C LEU A 298 5.22 -17.22 -3.45
N LEU A 299 5.89 -16.23 -2.85
CA LEU A 299 7.26 -15.80 -3.14
C LEU A 299 8.17 -15.94 -1.91
N VAL A 300 9.47 -15.79 -2.15
CA VAL A 300 10.51 -15.64 -1.12
C VAL A 300 11.14 -14.27 -1.25
N SER A 301 11.18 -13.51 -0.16
CA SER A 301 11.91 -12.23 -0.10
C SER A 301 13.42 -12.43 0.03
N GLN A 302 14.19 -11.40 -0.32
CA GLN A 302 15.61 -11.33 0.01
C GLN A 302 15.82 -11.01 1.51
N GLU A 303 17.04 -11.24 2.02
CA GLU A 303 17.39 -10.80 3.38
C GLU A 303 17.32 -9.27 3.46
N GLY A 304 16.74 -8.75 4.54
CA GLY A 304 16.48 -7.32 4.70
C GLY A 304 15.27 -6.80 3.93
N GLN A 305 14.63 -7.61 3.09
CA GLN A 305 13.47 -7.23 2.29
C GLN A 305 12.16 -7.65 2.99
N SER A 306 11.17 -6.76 2.97
CA SER A 306 9.80 -7.03 3.43
C SER A 306 8.99 -7.81 2.38
N CYS A 307 7.82 -8.33 2.77
CA CYS A 307 6.91 -8.92 1.78
C CYS A 307 6.23 -7.86 0.91
N ILE A 308 6.13 -6.61 1.38
CA ILE A 308 5.68 -5.47 0.55
C ILE A 308 6.60 -5.33 -0.66
N GLU A 309 7.91 -5.19 -0.42
CA GLU A 309 8.91 -5.00 -1.47
C GLU A 309 9.04 -6.23 -2.37
N ALA A 310 9.01 -7.44 -1.80
CA ALA A 310 9.11 -8.68 -2.58
C ALA A 310 7.95 -8.82 -3.58
N CYS A 311 6.70 -8.60 -3.13
CA CYS A 311 5.54 -8.65 -4.02
C CYS A 311 5.57 -7.50 -5.06
N GLN A 312 5.90 -6.28 -4.64
CA GLN A 312 5.96 -5.12 -5.53
C GLN A 312 7.02 -5.28 -6.63
N SER A 313 8.15 -5.94 -6.34
CA SER A 313 9.23 -6.16 -7.30
C SER A 313 8.81 -6.95 -8.55
N VAL A 314 7.70 -7.70 -8.46
CA VAL A 314 7.10 -8.47 -9.55
C VAL A 314 5.67 -8.03 -9.88
N LEU A 315 5.32 -6.77 -9.59
CA LEU A 315 4.01 -6.15 -9.88
C LEU A 315 2.82 -6.85 -9.20
N LEU A 316 3.04 -7.37 -8.00
CA LEU A 316 2.02 -7.97 -7.14
C LEU A 316 1.86 -7.16 -5.85
N VAL A 317 0.84 -7.51 -5.06
CA VAL A 317 0.57 -6.91 -3.75
C VAL A 317 0.63 -8.00 -2.69
N CYS A 318 1.21 -7.72 -1.52
CA CYS A 318 1.16 -8.65 -0.39
C CYS A 318 -0.29 -8.82 0.10
N GLU A 319 -0.74 -10.06 0.30
CA GLU A 319 -2.09 -10.39 0.77
C GLU A 319 -2.05 -11.04 2.16
N PRO A 320 -2.28 -10.27 3.23
CA PRO A 320 -2.12 -10.79 4.58
C PRO A 320 -3.14 -11.88 4.94
N ALA A 321 -4.29 -11.94 4.26
CA ALA A 321 -5.28 -13.01 4.47
C ALA A 321 -4.72 -14.41 4.16
N HIS A 322 -3.69 -14.49 3.31
CA HIS A 322 -3.13 -15.76 2.86
C HIS A 322 -2.01 -16.29 3.74
N PHE A 323 -1.48 -15.50 4.69
CA PHE A 323 -0.41 -15.95 5.58
C PHE A 323 -0.74 -17.25 6.32
N ARG A 324 -1.98 -17.41 6.79
CA ARG A 324 -2.42 -18.63 7.50
C ARG A 324 -2.30 -19.90 6.66
N PHE A 325 -2.36 -19.78 5.33
CA PHE A 325 -2.29 -20.91 4.41
C PHE A 325 -0.86 -21.28 4.00
N ILE A 326 0.09 -20.36 4.18
CA ILE A 326 1.50 -20.57 3.87
C ILE A 326 2.35 -20.80 5.14
N ASN A 327 1.76 -20.66 6.32
CA ASN A 327 2.42 -20.85 7.61
C ASN A 327 2.54 -22.35 7.99
N ASN A 328 3.16 -23.16 7.13
CA ASN A 328 3.30 -24.60 7.34
C ASN A 328 4.52 -25.18 6.61
N LYS A 329 4.87 -26.43 6.95
CA LYS A 329 6.01 -27.15 6.37
C LYS A 329 5.86 -27.45 4.88
N GLU A 330 4.64 -27.50 4.34
CA GLU A 330 4.43 -27.78 2.93
C GLU A 330 4.77 -26.57 2.05
N ALA A 331 4.45 -25.36 2.49
CA ALA A 331 4.87 -24.13 1.84
C ALA A 331 6.41 -24.00 1.80
N LEU A 332 7.09 -24.31 2.92
CA LEU A 332 8.56 -24.35 2.99
C LEU A 332 9.14 -25.36 1.99
N ARG A 333 8.61 -26.59 1.97
CA ARG A 333 9.05 -27.64 1.05
C ARG A 333 8.80 -27.28 -0.41
N GLY A 334 7.64 -26.69 -0.72
CA GLY A 334 7.29 -26.25 -2.08
C GLY A 334 8.27 -25.21 -2.61
N LEU A 335 8.76 -24.33 -1.74
CA LEU A 335 9.79 -23.33 -2.04
C LEU A 335 11.23 -23.88 -1.99
N GLU A 336 11.38 -25.21 -1.93
CA GLU A 336 12.67 -25.90 -1.86
C GLU A 336 13.53 -25.46 -0.66
N VAL A 337 12.90 -24.98 0.41
CA VAL A 337 13.59 -24.56 1.63
C VAL A 337 13.91 -25.78 2.49
N GLN A 338 15.19 -25.99 2.76
CA GLN A 338 15.68 -27.04 3.65
C GLN A 338 15.97 -26.48 5.04
N CYS A 339 15.27 -26.99 6.05
CA CYS A 339 15.40 -26.58 7.44
C CYS A 339 15.87 -27.78 8.28
N GLU A 340 16.82 -27.56 9.18
CA GLU A 340 17.21 -28.57 10.18
C GLU A 340 16.16 -28.66 11.30
N ALA A 341 15.63 -27.51 11.71
CA ALA A 341 14.53 -27.38 12.67
C ALA A 341 13.47 -26.42 12.15
N VAL A 342 12.22 -26.69 12.53
CA VAL A 342 11.07 -25.81 12.27
C VAL A 342 10.41 -25.49 13.60
N ASP A 343 10.53 -24.25 14.04
CA ASP A 343 10.01 -23.77 15.31
C ASP A 343 8.81 -22.85 15.08
N SER A 344 7.92 -22.78 16.08
CA SER A 344 6.78 -21.86 16.07
C SER A 344 6.97 -20.80 17.13
N GLU A 345 7.05 -19.53 16.72
CA GLU A 345 7.37 -18.39 17.58
C GLU A 345 6.46 -17.19 17.31
N THR A 346 6.43 -16.26 18.26
CA THR A 346 5.64 -15.02 18.18
C THR A 346 6.52 -13.88 17.68
N ASN A 347 6.52 -13.65 16.35
CA ASN A 347 7.35 -12.60 15.74
C ASN A 347 6.76 -12.12 14.41
N HIS A 348 6.56 -10.81 14.23
CA HIS A 348 5.92 -10.24 13.03
C HIS A 348 6.67 -10.47 11.71
N VAL A 349 7.90 -10.97 11.74
CA VAL A 349 8.68 -11.35 10.55
C VAL A 349 8.30 -12.76 10.04
N LEU A 350 7.66 -13.61 10.85
CA LEU A 350 7.34 -14.98 10.45
C LEU A 350 6.08 -15.07 9.56
N PRO A 351 5.95 -16.07 8.67
CA PRO A 351 6.86 -17.20 8.43
C PRO A 351 8.11 -16.81 7.63
N ALA A 352 9.26 -17.32 8.06
CA ALA A 352 10.56 -16.99 7.47
C ALA A 352 11.60 -18.07 7.74
N PHE A 353 12.73 -18.01 7.03
CA PHE A 353 13.85 -18.92 7.20
C PHE A 353 15.19 -18.22 7.07
N SER A 354 16.20 -18.74 7.77
CA SER A 354 17.58 -18.28 7.66
C SER A 354 18.38 -19.27 6.83
N VAL A 355 18.93 -18.80 5.71
CA VAL A 355 19.80 -19.64 4.87
C VAL A 355 21.09 -20.00 5.62
N ALA A 356 21.66 -19.03 6.35
CA ALA A 356 22.91 -19.21 7.08
C ALA A 356 22.80 -20.21 8.23
N ARG A 357 21.65 -20.25 8.92
CA ARG A 357 21.43 -21.11 10.09
C ARG A 357 20.60 -22.36 9.82
N ARG A 358 19.98 -22.46 8.64
CA ARG A 358 19.01 -23.53 8.28
C ARG A 358 17.86 -23.66 9.29
N GLU A 359 17.48 -22.53 9.89
CA GLU A 359 16.37 -22.39 10.83
C GLU A 359 15.15 -21.89 10.08
N CYS A 360 13.99 -22.49 10.34
CA CYS A 360 12.71 -22.04 9.79
C CYS A 360 11.73 -21.74 10.93
N GLY A 361 11.14 -20.55 10.89
CA GLY A 361 10.16 -20.10 11.87
C GLY A 361 8.77 -20.03 11.25
N LEU A 362 7.79 -20.59 11.95
CA LEU A 362 6.36 -20.41 11.70
C LEU A 362 5.78 -19.45 12.73
N GLN A 363 4.82 -18.63 12.32
CA GLN A 363 4.11 -17.73 13.21
C GLN A 363 3.22 -18.52 14.18
N ARG A 364 3.26 -18.16 15.46
CA ARG A 364 2.37 -18.70 16.49
C ARG A 364 1.11 -17.83 16.70
N ASP A 365 1.25 -16.51 16.65
CA ASP A 365 0.15 -15.57 16.85
C ASP A 365 -0.35 -15.02 15.50
N PRO A 366 -1.57 -15.38 15.06
CA PRO A 366 -2.12 -14.91 13.79
C PRO A 366 -2.23 -13.37 13.68
N LEU A 367 -2.32 -12.64 14.80
CA LEU A 367 -2.37 -11.18 14.78
C LEU A 367 -1.05 -10.53 14.39
N LEU A 368 0.04 -11.31 14.32
CA LEU A 368 1.37 -10.84 13.95
C LEU A 368 1.76 -11.20 12.51
N PHE A 369 0.90 -11.85 11.73
CA PHE A 369 1.14 -11.92 10.29
C PHE A 369 1.24 -10.52 9.70
N SER A 370 2.37 -10.22 9.05
CA SER A 370 2.67 -8.87 8.56
C SER A 370 3.35 -8.88 7.21
N CYS A 371 2.91 -8.01 6.32
CA CYS A 371 3.59 -7.67 5.07
C CYS A 371 4.83 -6.81 5.34
N ALA A 372 4.74 -5.83 6.26
CA ALA A 372 5.79 -4.83 6.53
C ALA A 372 7.05 -5.38 7.21
N GLY A 373 6.93 -6.44 8.02
CA GLY A 373 8.06 -7.03 8.75
C GLY A 373 9.23 -7.39 7.82
N HIS A 374 10.45 -7.08 8.23
CA HIS A 374 11.68 -7.47 7.53
C HIS A 374 12.77 -7.79 8.54
N SER A 375 13.79 -8.52 8.11
CA SER A 375 14.94 -8.85 8.95
C SER A 375 16.20 -9.02 8.11
N PRO A 376 17.35 -8.48 8.53
CA PRO A 376 18.62 -8.70 7.83
C PRO A 376 19.11 -10.15 7.91
N LYS A 377 18.47 -11.01 8.71
CA LYS A 377 18.88 -12.41 8.96
C LYS A 377 17.98 -13.44 8.29
N TYR A 378 16.78 -13.04 7.88
CA TYR A 378 15.74 -13.96 7.43
C TYR A 378 15.24 -13.58 6.05
N ARG A 379 14.96 -14.60 5.24
CA ARG A 379 14.12 -14.52 4.06
C ARG A 379 12.71 -14.93 4.45
N ARG A 380 11.71 -14.16 4.02
CA ARG A 380 10.30 -14.37 4.38
C ARG A 380 9.54 -15.09 3.29
N LEU A 381 8.59 -15.93 3.70
CA LEU A 381 7.58 -16.50 2.82
C LEU A 381 6.49 -15.45 2.64
N CYS A 382 6.34 -14.95 1.41
CA CYS A 382 5.50 -13.81 1.12
C CYS A 382 4.27 -14.24 0.31
N PRO A 383 3.07 -14.13 0.90
CA PRO A 383 1.85 -14.36 0.17
C PRO A 383 1.55 -13.12 -0.66
N CYS A 384 1.78 -13.19 -1.96
CA CYS A 384 1.38 -12.13 -2.88
C CYS A 384 0.07 -12.50 -3.58
N ARG A 385 -0.60 -11.52 -4.14
CA ARG A 385 -1.72 -11.71 -5.06
C ARG A 385 -1.61 -10.78 -6.26
N ASP A 386 -2.29 -11.16 -7.32
CA ASP A 386 -2.53 -10.27 -8.46
C ASP A 386 -3.53 -9.16 -8.10
N LEU A 387 -3.64 -8.19 -9.02
CA LEU A 387 -4.50 -7.03 -8.89
C LEU A 387 -5.32 -6.80 -10.17
N ARG A 388 -6.50 -6.21 -10.02
CA ARG A 388 -7.28 -5.65 -11.13
C ARG A 388 -6.62 -4.34 -11.57
N ARG A 389 -6.53 -4.13 -12.87
CA ARG A 389 -5.92 -2.92 -13.43
C ARG A 389 -6.69 -1.69 -12.94
N GLY A 390 -5.99 -0.77 -12.30
CA GLY A 390 -6.59 0.45 -11.75
C GLY A 390 -7.39 0.25 -10.46
N GLN A 391 -7.38 -0.94 -9.86
CA GLN A 391 -8.03 -1.25 -8.58
C GLN A 391 -7.16 -2.18 -7.74
N VAL A 392 -6.23 -1.62 -6.97
CA VAL A 392 -5.23 -2.40 -6.22
C VAL A 392 -5.83 -3.23 -5.08
N ALA A 393 -6.98 -2.79 -4.54
CA ALA A 393 -7.70 -3.45 -3.47
C ALA A 393 -8.23 -4.84 -3.84
N LEU A 394 -8.40 -5.12 -5.13
CA LEU A 394 -9.08 -6.33 -5.62
C LEU A 394 -8.15 -7.14 -6.54
N CYS A 395 -8.08 -8.45 -6.35
CA CYS A 395 -7.51 -9.40 -7.31
C CYS A 395 -8.43 -9.61 -8.51
N ARG A 396 -7.94 -10.24 -9.59
CA ARG A 396 -8.74 -10.49 -10.80
C ARG A 396 -10.00 -11.31 -10.51
N GLU A 397 -9.93 -12.23 -9.55
CA GLU A 397 -11.00 -13.15 -9.15
C GLU A 397 -11.68 -12.73 -7.82
N CYS A 398 -11.59 -11.45 -7.44
CA CYS A 398 -12.12 -10.97 -6.15
C CYS A 398 -13.57 -10.44 -6.22
N LEU A 399 -14.20 -10.47 -7.39
CA LEU A 399 -15.58 -10.01 -7.64
C LEU A 399 -16.50 -11.17 -8.03
#